data_AF-A0A820LHN5-F1
#
_entry.id   AF-A0A820LHN5-F1
#
_cell.length_a   1.000
_cell.length_b   1.000
_cell.length_c   1.000
_cell.angle_alpha   90.00
_cell.angle_beta   90.00
_cell.angle_gamma   90.00
#
_symmetry.space_group_name_H-M   'P 1'
#
loop_
_entity.id
_entity.type
_entity.pdbx_description
1 polymer ?
#
loop_
_entity_poly.entity_id
_entity_poly.type
_entity_poly.pdbx_seq_one_letter_code
_entity_poly.pdbx_strand_id
1 'polypeptide(L)'
;GQLIHQRNELENQQKQLCTLLNSSPIEFDENITISLVEINQKIEDHIKMLNDLKNLRLSQVSSYYHTLKQYSEQLEWIPLQSSTVEYLLSKKFDSCLTANCLNEIENTIHDLEIQIEKQRTHFFTLHNQLKHLYERLNKNPEEDYCLAYKTDSENITAFIIKQ
;
A
#
# COMPACT_ATOMS: atom_id res chain seq x y z
N GLY A 1 -5.82 -39.49 -23.34
CA GLY A 1 -5.10 -38.38 -24.04
C GLY A 1 -5.53 -37.02 -23.51
N GLN A 2 -6.77 -36.59 -23.78
CA GLN A 2 -7.25 -35.23 -23.49
C GLN A 2 -7.16 -34.78 -22.02
N LEU A 3 -7.59 -35.61 -21.07
CA LEU A 3 -7.60 -35.21 -19.65
C LEU A 3 -6.19 -35.00 -19.05
N ILE A 4 -5.17 -35.71 -19.55
CA ILE A 4 -3.77 -35.52 -19.12
C ILE A 4 -3.22 -34.22 -19.68
N HIS A 5 -3.59 -33.89 -20.93
CA HIS A 5 -3.20 -32.62 -21.54
C HIS A 5 -3.81 -31.43 -20.79
N GLN A 6 -5.11 -31.48 -20.49
CA GLN A 6 -5.79 -30.50 -19.66
C GLN A 6 -5.11 -30.35 -18.29
N ARG A 7 -4.75 -31.46 -17.64
CA ARG A 7 -4.04 -31.41 -16.35
C ARG A 7 -2.74 -30.62 -16.44
N ASN A 8 -1.91 -30.91 -17.45
CA ASN A 8 -0.63 -30.23 -17.61
C ASN A 8 -0.79 -28.71 -17.86
N GLU A 9 -1.84 -28.30 -18.58
CA GLU A 9 -2.16 -26.88 -18.77
C GLU A 9 -2.58 -26.21 -17.46
N LEU A 10 -3.46 -26.87 -16.69
CA LEU A 10 -3.90 -26.38 -15.39
C LEU A 10 -2.74 -26.29 -14.38
N GLU A 11 -1.89 -27.30 -14.29
CA GLU A 11 -0.69 -27.28 -13.43
C GLU A 11 0.25 -26.12 -13.77
N ASN A 12 0.44 -25.83 -15.06
CA ASN A 12 1.26 -24.71 -15.49
C ASN A 12 0.65 -23.36 -15.08
N GLN A 13 -0.67 -23.18 -15.27
CA GLN A 13 -1.39 -21.97 -14.83
C GLN A 13 -1.31 -21.79 -13.31
N GLN A 14 -1.55 -22.86 -12.55
CA GLN A 14 -1.44 -22.86 -11.10
C GLN A 14 -0.02 -22.46 -10.66
N LYS A 15 1.02 -23.05 -11.27
CA LYS A 15 2.41 -22.75 -10.94
C LYS A 15 2.78 -21.28 -11.18
N GLN A 16 2.29 -20.69 -12.27
CA GLN A 16 2.50 -19.26 -12.55
C GLN A 16 1.85 -18.38 -11.48
N LEU A 17 0.59 -18.66 -11.10
CA LEU A 17 -0.11 -17.92 -10.05
C LEU A 17 0.53 -18.08 -8.67
N CYS A 18 0.95 -19.30 -8.33
CA CYS A 18 1.67 -19.60 -7.10
C CYS A 18 3.00 -18.85 -7.00
N THR A 19 3.76 -18.79 -8.11
CA THR A 19 5.01 -18.02 -8.19
C THR A 19 4.75 -16.53 -7.96
N LEU A 20 3.70 -15.98 -8.59
CA LEU A 20 3.32 -14.58 -8.45
C LEU A 20 2.91 -14.20 -7.01
N LEU A 21 2.16 -15.08 -6.34
CA LEU A 21 1.60 -14.84 -5.01
C LEU A 21 2.51 -15.30 -3.86
N ASN A 22 3.64 -15.94 -4.21
CA ASN A 22 4.53 -16.66 -3.30
C ASN A 22 3.78 -17.69 -2.44
N SER A 23 2.99 -18.55 -3.09
CA SER A 23 2.25 -19.66 -2.49
C SER A 23 2.66 -21.01 -3.10
N SER A 24 2.24 -22.10 -2.47
CA SER A 24 2.52 -23.45 -2.95
C SER A 24 1.39 -24.00 -3.83
N PRO A 25 1.69 -24.77 -4.89
CA PRO A 25 0.68 -25.51 -5.65
C PRO A 25 0.05 -26.62 -4.81
N ILE A 26 -1.06 -27.21 -5.29
CA ILE A 26 -1.64 -28.39 -4.64
C ILE A 26 -0.79 -29.61 -5.00
N GLU A 27 -0.35 -30.33 -3.99
CA GLU A 27 0.29 -31.64 -4.13
C GLU A 27 -0.75 -32.74 -3.88
N PHE A 28 -0.72 -33.77 -4.73
CA PHE A 28 -1.57 -34.94 -4.59
C PHE A 28 -0.70 -36.10 -4.10
N ASP A 29 -1.06 -36.70 -2.97
CA ASP A 29 -0.37 -37.88 -2.44
C ASP A 29 -0.57 -39.07 -3.40
N GLU A 30 0.52 -39.67 -3.84
CA GLU A 30 0.53 -40.84 -4.72
C GLU A 30 -0.17 -42.06 -4.09
N ASN A 31 -0.33 -42.08 -2.76
CA ASN A 31 -0.96 -43.17 -2.02
C ASN A 31 -2.50 -43.06 -1.95
N ILE A 32 -3.11 -41.97 -2.41
CA ILE A 32 -4.56 -41.76 -2.38
C ILE A 32 -5.14 -41.98 -3.78
N THR A 33 -6.07 -42.94 -3.89
CA THR A 33 -6.79 -43.21 -5.14
C THR A 33 -7.80 -42.09 -5.41
N ILE A 34 -7.38 -41.05 -6.14
CA ILE A 34 -8.23 -39.96 -6.66
C ILE A 34 -8.32 -40.10 -8.19
N SER A 35 -9.50 -39.87 -8.75
CA SER A 35 -9.68 -39.89 -10.21
C SER A 35 -9.06 -38.67 -10.89
N LEU A 36 -8.61 -38.82 -12.14
CA LEU A 36 -8.02 -37.71 -12.91
C LEU A 36 -8.99 -36.52 -13.07
N VAL A 37 -10.30 -36.78 -13.10
CA VAL A 37 -11.34 -35.74 -13.17
C VAL A 37 -11.39 -34.94 -11.87
N GLU A 38 -11.33 -35.61 -10.71
CA GLU A 38 -11.30 -34.95 -9.41
C GLU A 38 -10.01 -34.14 -9.20
N ILE A 39 -8.87 -34.62 -9.72
CA ILE A 39 -7.61 -33.86 -9.73
C ILE A 39 -7.79 -32.56 -10.50
N ASN A 40 -8.26 -32.63 -11.75
CA ASN A 40 -8.44 -31.45 -12.60
C ASN A 40 -9.39 -30.44 -11.94
N GLN A 41 -10.51 -30.90 -11.37
CA GLN A 41 -11.44 -30.02 -10.66
C GLN A 41 -10.78 -29.33 -9.46
N LYS A 42 -10.02 -30.06 -8.64
CA LYS A 42 -9.30 -29.47 -7.50
C LYS A 42 -8.27 -28.43 -7.92
N ILE A 43 -7.56 -28.65 -9.04
CA ILE A 43 -6.62 -27.67 -9.58
C ILE A 43 -7.36 -26.43 -10.09
N GLU A 44 -8.49 -26.59 -10.79
CA GLU A 44 -9.35 -25.50 -11.27
C GLU A 44 -9.88 -24.65 -10.10
N ASP A 45 -10.39 -25.29 -9.04
CA ASP A 45 -10.87 -24.61 -7.84
C ASP A 45 -9.75 -23.80 -7.17
N HIS A 46 -8.53 -24.35 -7.13
CA HIS A 46 -7.39 -23.65 -6.57
C HIS A 46 -6.93 -22.48 -7.44
N ILE A 47 -6.90 -22.64 -8.76
CA ILE A 47 -6.62 -21.55 -9.70
C ILE A 47 -7.63 -20.40 -9.50
N LYS A 48 -8.92 -20.73 -9.33
CA LYS A 48 -9.95 -19.73 -9.05
C LYS A 48 -9.67 -18.98 -7.74
N MET A 49 -9.38 -19.70 -6.66
CA MET A 49 -9.03 -19.09 -5.37
C MET A 49 -7.78 -18.19 -5.48
N LEU A 50 -6.75 -18.63 -6.21
CA LEU A 50 -5.53 -17.83 -6.43
C LEU A 50 -5.82 -16.57 -7.24
N ASN A 51 -6.68 -16.63 -8.26
CA ASN A 51 -7.11 -15.45 -9.01
C ASN A 51 -7.92 -14.47 -8.15
N ASP A 52 -8.83 -14.97 -7.30
CA ASP A 52 -9.58 -14.14 -6.37
C ASP A 52 -8.62 -13.43 -5.39
N LEU A 53 -7.63 -14.15 -4.86
CA LEU A 53 -6.59 -13.57 -4.01
C LEU A 53 -5.73 -12.54 -4.76
N LYS A 54 -5.35 -12.81 -6.01
CA LYS A 54 -4.62 -11.87 -6.86
C LYS A 54 -5.39 -10.56 -7.03
N ASN A 55 -6.68 -10.64 -7.35
CA ASN A 55 -7.53 -9.47 -7.54
C ASN A 55 -7.71 -8.68 -6.24
N LEU A 56 -7.89 -9.36 -5.11
CA LEU A 56 -7.94 -8.74 -3.79
C LEU A 56 -6.65 -7.96 -3.49
N ARG A 57 -5.49 -8.61 -3.68
CA ARG A 57 -4.19 -7.97 -3.45
C ARG A 57 -3.93 -6.81 -4.40
N LEU A 58 -4.31 -6.91 -5.67
CA LEU A 58 -4.22 -5.79 -6.61
C LEU A 58 -5.03 -4.57 -6.16
N SER A 59 -6.25 -4.81 -5.64
CA SER A 59 -7.07 -3.74 -5.07
C SER A 59 -6.40 -3.10 -3.85
N GLN A 60 -5.83 -3.89 -2.94
CA GLN A 60 -5.08 -3.40 -1.78
C GLN A 60 -3.87 -2.58 -2.19
N VAL A 61 -3.05 -3.08 -3.12
CA VAL A 61 -1.87 -2.39 -3.64
C VAL A 61 -2.23 -1.04 -4.27
N SER A 62 -3.34 -0.98 -5.02
CA SER A 62 -3.86 0.26 -5.60
C SER A 62 -4.21 1.28 -4.51
N SER A 63 -4.89 0.83 -3.44
CA SER A 63 -5.21 1.68 -2.29
C SER A 63 -3.92 2.20 -1.62
N TYR A 64 -2.96 1.32 -1.35
CA TYR A 64 -1.68 1.70 -0.75
C TYR A 64 -0.87 2.67 -1.60
N TYR A 65 -0.89 2.52 -2.92
CA TYR A 65 -0.27 3.47 -3.84
C TYR A 65 -0.85 4.88 -3.66
N HIS A 66 -2.18 5.01 -3.57
CA HIS A 66 -2.82 6.30 -3.38
C HIS A 66 -2.46 6.94 -2.02
N THR A 67 -2.49 6.15 -0.95
CA THR A 67 -2.10 6.62 0.40
C THR A 67 -0.63 7.06 0.43
N LEU A 68 0.28 6.24 -0.08
CA LEU A 68 1.71 6.56 -0.11
C LEU A 68 2.00 7.79 -0.96
N LYS A 69 1.34 7.93 -2.12
CA LYS A 69 1.48 9.11 -2.95
C LYS A 69 1.06 10.37 -2.17
N GLN A 70 -0.10 10.32 -1.52
CA GLN A 70 -0.60 11.43 -0.72
C GLN A 70 0.34 11.81 0.42
N TYR A 71 0.90 10.82 1.14
CA TYR A 71 1.85 11.07 2.23
C TYR A 71 3.21 11.55 1.74
N SER A 72 3.67 11.06 0.58
CA SER A 72 4.90 11.56 -0.05
C SER A 72 4.80 13.04 -0.42
N GLU A 73 3.63 13.47 -0.94
CA GLU A 73 3.36 14.86 -1.26
C GLU A 73 3.21 15.72 0.01
N GLN A 74 2.59 15.21 1.08
CA GLN A 74 2.48 15.89 2.38
C GLN A 74 3.83 16.24 3.00
N LEU A 75 4.74 15.27 2.98
CA LEU A 75 5.98 15.30 3.74
C LEU A 75 7.17 15.73 2.89
N GLU A 76 6.95 15.98 1.59
CA GLU A 76 8.03 16.05 0.58
C GLU A 76 8.97 14.83 0.69
N TRP A 77 8.41 13.67 1.02
CA TRP A 77 9.16 12.47 1.36
C TRP A 77 9.57 11.70 0.11
N ILE A 78 10.85 11.34 0.05
CA ILE A 78 11.43 10.52 -1.03
C ILE A 78 11.73 9.12 -0.47
N PRO A 79 11.19 8.04 -1.09
CA PRO A 79 11.46 6.66 -0.69
C PRO A 79 12.89 6.23 -1.03
N LEU A 80 13.88 6.68 -0.26
CA LEU A 80 15.29 6.34 -0.50
C LEU A 80 15.70 4.99 0.11
N GLN A 81 14.82 4.32 0.87
CA GLN A 81 15.18 3.18 1.72
C GLN A 81 14.41 1.88 1.45
N SER A 82 13.37 1.89 0.59
CA SER A 82 12.57 0.69 0.30
C SER A 82 12.38 0.51 -1.20
N SER A 83 13.05 -0.51 -1.76
CA SER A 83 12.86 -0.91 -3.16
C SER A 83 11.40 -1.28 -3.44
N THR A 84 10.72 -1.89 -2.46
CA THR A 84 9.32 -2.28 -2.56
C THR A 84 8.40 -1.07 -2.78
N VAL A 85 8.59 -0.01 -2.00
CA VAL A 85 7.80 1.22 -2.09
C VAL A 85 8.15 2.00 -3.37
N GLU A 86 9.42 2.01 -3.76
CA GLU A 86 9.85 2.60 -5.03
C GLU A 86 9.20 1.90 -6.23
N TYR A 87 9.16 0.56 -6.23
CA TYR A 87 8.47 -0.22 -7.27
C TYR A 87 6.97 0.07 -7.30
N LEU A 88 6.32 0.17 -6.13
CA LEU A 88 4.91 0.51 -6.05
C LEU A 88 4.61 1.89 -6.66
N LEU A 89 5.40 2.91 -6.32
CA LEU A 89 5.24 4.27 -6.85
C LEU A 89 5.54 4.36 -8.35
N SER A 90 6.33 3.42 -8.89
CA SER A 90 6.54 3.25 -10.35
C SER A 90 5.37 2.56 -11.09
N LYS A 91 4.26 2.27 -10.39
CA LYS A 91 3.04 1.60 -10.90
C LYS A 91 3.23 0.15 -11.37
N LYS A 92 4.25 -0.55 -10.86
CA LYS A 92 4.47 -1.97 -11.14
C LYS A 92 3.74 -2.85 -10.13
N PHE A 93 2.41 -2.86 -10.17
CA PHE A 93 1.59 -3.52 -9.13
C PHE A 93 1.77 -5.04 -9.08
N ASP A 94 1.95 -5.70 -10.24
CA ASP A 94 2.13 -7.15 -10.29
C ASP A 94 3.42 -7.63 -9.60
N SER A 95 4.44 -6.76 -9.45
CA SER A 95 5.65 -7.11 -8.72
C SER A 95 5.50 -7.10 -7.20
N CYS A 96 4.35 -6.66 -6.67
CA CYS A 96 4.13 -6.52 -5.24
C CYS A 96 2.84 -7.19 -4.74
N LEU A 97 2.65 -8.45 -5.13
CA LEU A 97 1.48 -9.24 -4.75
C LEU A 97 1.79 -10.31 -3.69
N THR A 98 2.99 -10.32 -3.10
CA THR A 98 3.33 -11.26 -2.03
C THR A 98 2.90 -10.70 -0.67
N ALA A 99 2.66 -11.57 0.31
CA ALA A 99 2.30 -11.14 1.66
C ALA A 99 3.40 -10.28 2.31
N ASN A 100 4.68 -10.62 2.06
CA ASN A 100 5.81 -9.84 2.57
C ASN A 100 5.84 -8.42 1.98
N CYS A 101 5.57 -8.30 0.67
CA CYS A 101 5.54 -7.01 -0.01
C CYS A 101 4.43 -6.10 0.54
N LEU A 102 3.23 -6.65 0.74
CA LEU A 102 2.10 -5.93 1.35
C LEU A 102 2.43 -5.48 2.77
N ASN A 103 3.02 -6.36 3.58
CA ASN A 103 3.39 -6.03 4.95
C ASN A 103 4.47 -4.93 5.02
N GLU A 104 5.48 -4.95 4.13
CA GLU A 104 6.46 -3.87 4.04
C GLU A 104 5.82 -2.51 3.72
N ILE A 105 4.85 -2.50 2.80
CA ILE A 105 4.11 -1.30 2.45
C ILE A 105 3.27 -0.81 3.63
N GLU A 106 2.54 -1.70 4.29
CA GLU A 106 1.72 -1.39 5.47
C GLU A 106 2.55 -0.78 6.59
N ASN A 107 3.70 -1.38 6.90
CA ASN A 107 4.63 -0.83 7.91
C ASN A 107 5.16 0.54 7.50
N THR A 108 5.48 0.75 6.22
CA THR A 108 5.91 2.06 5.72
C THR A 108 4.81 3.10 5.86
N ILE A 109 3.57 2.77 5.49
CA ILE A 109 2.41 3.65 5.67
C ILE A 109 2.27 4.02 7.14
N HIS A 110 2.34 3.05 8.04
CA HIS A 110 2.22 3.28 9.47
C HIS A 110 3.31 4.21 10.02
N ASP A 111 4.56 4.01 9.59
CA ASP A 111 5.67 4.89 9.98
C ASP A 111 5.46 6.33 9.49
N LEU A 112 4.94 6.51 8.28
CA LEU A 112 4.62 7.83 7.73
C LEU A 112 3.48 8.50 8.50
N GLU A 113 2.43 7.76 8.88
CA GLU A 113 1.33 8.27 9.72
C GLU A 113 1.86 8.81 11.06
N ILE A 114 2.75 8.06 11.71
CA ILE A 114 3.39 8.49 12.96
C ILE A 114 4.19 9.79 12.74
N GLN A 115 4.93 9.90 11.63
CA GLN A 115 5.68 11.12 11.32
C GLN A 115 4.78 12.32 11.06
N ILE A 116 3.70 12.13 10.30
CA ILE A 116 2.68 13.16 10.03
C ILE A 116 2.10 13.68 11.35
N GLU A 117 1.73 12.77 12.25
CA GLU A 117 1.12 13.17 13.53
C GLU A 117 2.10 13.91 14.46
N LYS A 118 3.37 13.47 14.47
CA LYS A 118 4.44 14.20 15.17
C LYS A 118 4.62 15.61 14.64
N GLN A 119 4.65 15.78 13.31
CA GLN A 119 4.76 17.11 12.69
C GLN A 119 3.56 17.98 13.00
N ARG A 120 2.34 17.44 12.95
CA ARG A 120 1.10 18.16 13.31
C ARG A 120 1.13 18.65 14.75
N THR A 121 1.50 17.77 15.69
CA THR A 121 1.62 18.12 17.11
C THR A 121 2.66 19.21 17.35
N HIS A 122 3.81 19.10 16.68
CA HIS A 122 4.87 20.09 16.77
C HIS A 122 4.43 21.46 16.23
N PHE A 123 3.81 21.47 15.04
CA PHE A 123 3.30 22.68 14.41
C PHE A 123 2.22 23.36 15.25
N PHE A 124 1.27 22.60 15.80
CA PHE A 124 0.24 23.12 16.69
C PHE A 124 0.84 23.78 17.94
N THR A 125 1.87 23.17 18.52
CA THR A 125 2.59 23.73 19.66
C THR A 125 3.25 25.07 19.31
N LEU A 126 3.98 25.12 18.19
CA LEU A 126 4.61 26.36 17.71
C LEU A 126 3.57 27.44 17.41
N HIS A 127 2.43 27.07 16.83
CA HIS A 127 1.35 28.00 16.54
C HIS A 127 0.81 28.66 17.82
N ASN A 128 0.54 27.87 18.86
CA ASN A 128 0.07 28.38 20.14
C ASN A 128 1.09 29.32 20.80
N GLN A 129 2.38 28.97 20.74
CA GLN A 129 3.45 29.83 21.24
C GLN A 129 3.51 31.16 20.49
N LEU A 130 3.39 31.13 19.16
CA LEU A 130 3.38 32.31 18.32
C LEU A 130 2.16 33.19 18.62
N LYS A 131 0.98 32.60 18.73
CA LYS A 131 -0.26 33.31 19.11
C LYS A 131 -0.09 34.07 20.42
N HIS A 132 0.42 33.42 21.46
CA HIS A 132 0.68 34.07 22.75
C HIS A 132 1.71 35.21 22.66
N LEU A 133 2.71 35.10 21.79
CA LEU A 133 3.66 36.20 21.55
C LEU A 133 2.96 37.41 20.91
N TYR A 134 2.10 37.19 19.91
CA TYR A 134 1.33 38.26 19.28
C TYR A 134 0.37 38.95 20.26
N GLU A 135 -0.33 38.17 21.09
CA GLU A 135 -1.18 38.70 22.17
C GLU A 135 -0.37 39.60 23.11
N ARG A 136 0.83 39.18 23.53
CA ARG A 136 1.71 39.97 24.40
C ARG A 136 2.23 41.25 23.74
N LEU A 137 2.41 41.23 22.42
CA LEU A 137 2.87 42.38 21.65
C LEU A 137 1.72 43.30 21.22
N ASN A 138 0.47 42.95 21.55
CA ASN A 138 -0.74 43.64 21.08
C ASN A 138 -0.76 43.79 19.54
N LYS A 139 -0.34 42.74 18.84
CA LYS A 139 -0.31 42.66 17.37
C LYS A 139 -1.36 41.66 16.89
N ASN A 140 -1.88 41.89 15.69
CA ASN A 140 -2.79 40.95 15.04
C ASN A 140 -1.99 39.94 14.21
N PRO A 141 -1.98 38.64 14.56
CA PRO A 141 -1.25 37.63 13.78
C PRO A 141 -1.74 37.53 12.33
N GLU A 142 -3.02 37.81 12.07
CA GLU A 142 -3.60 37.74 10.72
C GLU A 142 -3.01 38.79 9.75
N GLU A 143 -2.33 39.82 10.26
CA GLU A 143 -1.66 40.82 9.44
C GLU A 143 -0.28 40.35 8.96
N ASP A 144 0.42 39.56 9.78
CA ASP A 144 1.82 39.18 9.55
C ASP A 144 1.95 37.73 9.00
N TYR A 145 1.04 36.83 9.35
CA TYR A 145 1.00 35.46 8.81
C TYR A 145 -0.42 34.91 8.75
N CYS A 146 -0.65 33.93 7.88
CA CYS A 146 -1.85 33.10 7.97
C CYS A 146 -1.47 31.64 8.22
N LEU A 147 -2.28 31.00 9.05
CA LEU A 147 -2.38 29.55 9.02
C LEU A 147 -3.15 29.18 7.77
N ALA A 148 -2.45 28.66 6.77
CA ALA A 148 -3.10 27.99 5.67
C ALA A 148 -3.55 26.61 6.15
N TYR A 149 -4.73 26.54 6.77
CA TYR A 149 -5.48 25.29 6.82
C TYR A 149 -6.24 25.17 5.52
N LYS A 150 -5.71 24.38 4.58
CA LYS A 150 -6.48 24.02 3.39
C LYS A 150 -7.49 22.96 3.84
N THR A 151 -8.75 23.36 4.02
CA THR A 151 -9.83 22.41 4.22
C THR A 151 -10.19 21.73 2.90
N ASP A 152 -10.29 20.41 3.01
CA ASP A 152 -10.77 19.42 2.05
C ASP A 152 -9.80 19.01 0.93
N SER A 153 -9.23 17.80 1.08
CA SER A 153 -8.44 16.99 0.14
C SER A 153 -6.93 17.26 -0.06
N GLU A 154 -6.38 18.40 0.34
CA GLU A 154 -4.94 18.70 0.15
C GLU A 154 -4.29 19.25 1.42
N ASN A 155 -3.85 18.34 2.26
CA ASN A 155 -2.58 18.38 2.97
C ASN A 155 -1.63 19.57 2.69
N ILE A 156 -1.50 20.47 3.67
CA ILE A 156 -0.26 21.18 4.04
C ILE A 156 -0.44 21.70 5.47
N THR A 157 0.57 21.51 6.33
CA THR A 157 0.65 22.11 7.68
C THR A 157 1.83 23.09 7.66
N ALA A 158 1.62 24.31 7.15
CA ALA A 158 2.68 25.32 7.05
C ALA A 158 2.21 26.71 7.49
N PHE A 159 3.14 27.49 8.03
CA PHE A 159 2.96 28.92 8.27
C PHE A 159 3.24 29.64 6.96
N ILE A 160 2.26 30.39 6.43
CA ILE A 160 2.50 31.29 5.30
C ILE A 160 2.66 32.69 5.87
N ILE A 161 3.88 33.23 5.78
CA ILE A 161 4.14 34.63 6.11
C ILE A 161 3.59 35.47 4.95
N LYS A 162 2.72 36.44 5.26
CA LYS A 162 2.17 37.34 4.24
C LYS A 162 3.28 38.28 3.79
N GLN A 163 3.60 38.27 2.49
CA GLN A 163 4.54 39.22 1.88
C GLN A 163 3.84 40.52 1.52
#